data_AF-A0A6L7UTN1-F1
#
_entry.id   AF-A0A6L7UTN1-F1
#
_cell.length_a   1.000
_cell.length_b   1.000
_cell.length_c   1.000
_cell.angle_alpha   90.00
_cell.angle_beta   90.00
_cell.angle_gamma   90.00
#
_symmetry.space_group_name_H-M   'P 1'
#
loop_
_entity.id
_entity.type
_entity.pdbx_description
1 polymer ?
#
loop_
_entity_poly.entity_id
_entity_poly.type
_entity_poly.pdbx_seq_one_letter_code
_entity_poly.pdbx_strand_id
1 'polypeptide(L)'
;MLFDAIFLILFVATWLLISSLSWIALSLRRRARGSLWAAPFAAAGGVGGAVLVPVAGLTNELGVGVSMVAALAGSGLACWLGFRCWDRFGLDRRFAGWSRRRR
;
A
#
# COMPACT_ATOMS: atom_id res chain seq x y z
N MET A 1 -18.05 21.59 -5.49
CA MET A 1 -17.93 20.47 -6.44
C MET A 1 -16.51 20.32 -6.99
N LEU A 2 -16.02 21.24 -7.84
CA LEU A 2 -14.66 21.11 -8.40
C LEU A 2 -13.56 21.20 -7.32
N PHE A 3 -13.65 22.18 -6.42
CA PHE A 3 -12.70 22.35 -5.33
C PHE A 3 -12.65 21.13 -4.40
N ASP A 4 -13.81 20.56 -4.06
CA ASP A 4 -13.90 19.37 -3.21
C ASP A 4 -13.23 18.15 -3.87
N ALA A 5 -13.45 17.97 -5.17
CA ALA A 5 -12.82 16.91 -5.94
C ALA A 5 -11.30 17.07 -5.98
N ILE A 6 -10.79 18.29 -6.22
CA ILE A 6 -9.35 18.57 -6.21
C ILE A 6 -8.75 18.25 -4.84
N PHE A 7 -9.41 18.67 -3.76
CA PHE A 7 -8.95 18.41 -2.40
C PHE A 7 -8.90 16.90 -2.11
N LEU A 8 -9.95 16.17 -2.47
CA LEU A 8 -10.00 14.72 -2.28
C LEU A 8 -8.90 14.00 -3.08
N ILE A 9 -8.66 14.42 -4.33
CA ILE A 9 -7.60 13.86 -5.18
C ILE A 9 -6.23 14.11 -4.55
N LEU A 10 -5.96 15.34 -4.07
CA LEU A 10 -4.70 15.66 -3.39
C LEU A 10 -4.52 14.81 -2.14
N PHE A 11 -5.58 14.62 -1.36
CA PHE A 11 -5.54 13.83 -0.14
C PHE A 11 -5.26 12.35 -0.42
N VAL A 12 -5.94 11.77 -1.40
CA VAL A 12 -5.69 10.41 -1.88
C VAL A 12 -4.27 10.27 -2.43
N ALA A 13 -3.78 11.26 -3.18
CA ALA A 13 -2.41 11.28 -3.67
C ALA A 13 -1.38 11.29 -2.52
N THR A 14 -1.63 12.09 -1.47
CA THR A 14 -0.80 12.07 -0.26
C THR A 14 -0.81 10.70 0.41
N TRP A 15 -1.98 10.07 0.56
CA TRP A 15 -2.08 8.72 1.11
C TRP A 15 -1.29 7.70 0.28
N LEU A 16 -1.36 7.78 -1.06
CA LEU A 16 -0.61 6.92 -1.96
C LEU A 16 0.91 7.15 -1.86
N LEU A 17 1.36 8.40 -1.73
CA LEU A 17 2.77 8.73 -1.51
C LEU A 17 3.28 8.16 -0.19
N ILE A 18 2.52 8.31 0.90
CA ILE A 18 2.85 7.72 2.21
C ILE A 18 2.86 6.18 2.12
N SER A 19 1.89 5.61 1.44
CA SER A 19 1.81 4.15 1.23
C SER A 19 3.02 3.62 0.46
N SER A 20 3.52 4.42 -0.48
CA SER A 20 4.72 4.10 -1.26
C SER A 20 5.96 4.03 -0.37
N LEU A 21 6.05 4.82 0.71
CA LEU A 21 7.16 4.73 1.67
C LEU A 21 7.20 3.37 2.37
N SER A 22 6.05 2.89 2.86
CA SER A 22 5.94 1.55 3.47
C SER A 22 6.32 0.44 2.48
N TRP A 23 5.88 0.58 1.23
CA TRP A 23 6.23 -0.35 0.15
C TRP A 23 7.72 -0.35 -0.16
N ILE A 24 8.35 0.83 -0.30
CA ILE A 24 9.78 0.96 -0.57
C ILE A 24 10.58 0.39 0.60
N ALA A 25 10.24 0.74 1.84
CA ALA A 25 10.94 0.26 3.04
C ALA A 25 10.93 -1.28 3.14
N LEU A 26 9.76 -1.90 2.91
CA LEU A 26 9.65 -3.36 2.92
C LEU A 26 10.30 -4.00 1.68
N SER A 27 10.21 -3.37 0.52
CA SER A 27 10.86 -3.84 -0.71
C SER A 27 12.38 -3.85 -0.58
N LEU A 28 12.98 -2.82 0.02
CA LEU A 28 14.42 -2.76 0.29
C LEU A 28 14.85 -3.90 1.22
N ARG A 29 14.09 -4.15 2.30
CA ARG A 29 14.34 -5.27 3.22
C ARG A 29 14.31 -6.64 2.53
N ARG A 30 13.46 -6.82 1.51
CA ARG A 30 13.35 -8.06 0.73
C ARG A 30 14.22 -8.09 -0.53
N ARG A 31 15.13 -7.13 -0.72
CA ARG A 31 15.95 -6.99 -1.94
C ARG A 31 15.10 -7.00 -3.23
N ALA A 32 13.99 -6.27 -3.21
CA ALA A 32 13.00 -6.16 -4.28
C ALA A 32 12.29 -7.46 -4.72
N ARG A 33 12.49 -8.60 -4.04
CA ARG A 33 11.80 -9.85 -4.38
C ARG A 33 10.31 -9.75 -4.12
N GLY A 34 9.51 -9.93 -5.18
CA GLY A 34 8.04 -9.81 -5.11
C GLY A 34 7.55 -8.37 -4.90
N SER A 35 8.41 -7.36 -5.08
CA SER A 35 8.07 -5.96 -4.80
C SER A 35 6.90 -5.47 -5.65
N LEU A 36 6.87 -5.79 -6.95
CA LEU A 36 5.76 -5.44 -7.84
C LEU A 36 4.43 -6.09 -7.43
N TRP A 37 4.48 -7.29 -6.82
CA TRP A 37 3.28 -7.95 -6.31
C TRP A 37 2.72 -7.24 -5.08
N ALA A 38 3.59 -6.74 -4.19
CA ALA A 38 3.19 -6.09 -2.95
C ALA A 38 2.72 -4.63 -3.14
N ALA A 39 3.09 -3.97 -4.24
CA ALA A 39 2.74 -2.59 -4.56
C ALA A 39 1.21 -2.31 -4.55
N PRO A 40 0.35 -3.07 -5.26
CA PRO A 40 -1.09 -2.83 -5.22
C PRO A 40 -1.69 -3.03 -3.82
N PHE A 41 -1.16 -3.96 -3.02
CA PHE A 41 -1.63 -4.16 -1.64
C PHE A 41 -1.23 -3.01 -0.73
N ALA A 42 -0.04 -2.45 -0.91
CA ALA A 42 0.38 -1.26 -0.17
C ALA A 42 -0.54 -0.07 -0.46
N ALA A 43 -0.86 0.17 -1.74
CA ALA A 43 -1.78 1.23 -2.15
C ALA A 43 -3.20 1.00 -1.59
N ALA A 44 -3.75 -0.21 -1.76
CA ALA A 44 -5.09 -0.55 -1.29
C ALA A 44 -5.21 -0.48 0.24
N GLY A 45 -4.22 -1.02 0.96
CA GLY A 45 -4.20 -0.99 2.42
C GLY A 45 -4.01 0.41 2.99
N GLY A 46 -3.22 1.25 2.32
CA GLY A 46 -3.01 2.62 2.75
C GLY A 46 -4.21 3.51 2.51
N VAL A 47 -4.79 3.48 1.30
CA VAL A 47 -6.04 4.22 1.02
C VAL A 47 -7.17 3.69 1.89
N GLY A 48 -7.33 2.37 1.99
CA GLY A 48 -8.35 1.76 2.84
C GLY A 48 -8.19 2.13 4.31
N GLY A 49 -6.97 2.07 4.85
CA GLY A 49 -6.67 2.46 6.23
C GLY A 49 -6.97 3.94 6.50
N ALA A 50 -6.60 4.82 5.57
CA ALA A 50 -6.86 6.24 5.68
C ALA A 50 -8.35 6.61 5.60
N VAL A 51 -9.10 6.01 4.66
CA VAL A 51 -10.54 6.28 4.48
C VAL A 51 -11.35 5.84 5.69
N LEU A 52 -10.90 4.85 6.45
CA LEU A 52 -11.58 4.42 7.68
C LEU A 52 -11.61 5.52 8.75
N VAL A 53 -10.67 6.47 8.74
CA VAL A 53 -10.61 7.55 9.74
C VAL A 53 -11.80 8.52 9.64
N PRO A 54 -12.11 9.13 8.49
CA PRO A 54 -13.31 9.95 8.35
C PRO A 54 -14.59 9.11 8.46
N VAL A 55 -14.59 7.85 8.01
CA VAL A 55 -15.76 6.94 8.17
C VAL A 55 -16.03 6.65 9.65
N ALA A 56 -15.00 6.62 10.50
CA ALA A 56 -15.13 6.50 11.95
C ALA A 56 -15.57 7.80 12.65
N GLY A 57 -15.83 8.88 11.90
CA GLY A 57 -16.34 10.14 12.42
C GLY A 57 -15.26 11.14 12.87
N LEU A 58 -13.97 10.86 12.62
CA LEU A 58 -12.89 11.83 12.90
C LEU A 58 -12.70 12.78 11.71
N THR A 59 -13.44 13.89 11.72
CA THR A 59 -13.41 14.91 10.65
C THR A 59 -12.66 16.19 11.04
N ASN A 60 -12.08 16.23 12.23
CA ASN A 60 -11.41 17.41 12.78
C ASN A 60 -9.97 17.50 12.27
N GLU A 61 -9.23 18.56 12.63
CA GLU A 61 -7.80 18.71 12.30
C GLU A 61 -6.95 17.50 12.73
N LEU A 62 -7.27 16.89 13.87
CA LEU A 62 -6.65 15.64 14.33
C LEU A 62 -6.94 14.46 13.39
N GLY A 63 -8.11 14.42 12.76
CA GLY A 63 -8.50 13.37 11.80
C GLY A 63 -7.59 13.34 10.58
N VAL A 64 -7.09 14.51 10.15
CA VAL A 64 -6.08 14.59 9.07
C VAL A 64 -4.82 13.84 9.48
N GLY A 65 -4.23 14.17 10.63
CA GLY A 65 -3.02 13.50 11.13
C GLY A 65 -3.22 12.00 11.34
N VAL A 66 -4.35 11.61 11.93
CA VAL A 66 -4.68 10.19 12.17
C VAL A 66 -4.85 9.44 10.84
N SER A 67 -5.45 10.04 9.81
CA SER A 67 -5.56 9.42 8.48
C SER A 67 -4.20 9.14 7.84
N MET A 68 -3.22 10.02 8.05
CA MET A 68 -1.86 9.83 7.51
C MET A 68 -1.13 8.68 8.21
N VAL A 69 -1.25 8.58 9.53
CA VAL A 69 -0.71 7.45 10.30
C VAL A 69 -1.43 6.16 9.94
N ALA A 70 -2.74 6.19 9.77
CA ALA A 70 -3.54 5.04 9.35
C ALA A 70 -3.18 4.58 7.93
N ALA A 71 -2.87 5.50 7.01
CA ALA A 71 -2.36 5.16 5.68
C ALA A 71 -1.02 4.42 5.76
N LEU A 72 -0.09 4.91 6.59
CA LEU A 72 1.22 4.27 6.76
C LEU A 72 1.07 2.87 7.39
N ALA A 73 0.28 2.74 8.45
CA ALA A 73 0.06 1.48 9.14
C ALA A 73 -0.69 0.47 8.26
N GLY A 74 -1.78 0.90 7.61
CA GLY A 74 -2.59 0.08 6.71
C GLY A 74 -1.81 -0.39 5.49
N SER A 75 -1.03 0.49 4.85
CA SER A 75 -0.15 0.12 3.74
C SER A 75 0.95 -0.85 4.18
N GLY A 76 1.57 -0.61 5.33
CA GLY A 76 2.61 -1.49 5.87
C GLY A 76 2.10 -2.90 6.15
N LEU A 77 0.93 -3.02 6.79
CA LEU A 77 0.29 -4.29 7.09
C LEU A 77 -0.14 -5.02 5.82
N ALA A 78 -0.84 -4.34 4.89
CA ALA A 78 -1.29 -4.96 3.64
C ALA A 78 -0.13 -5.38 2.74
N CYS A 79 0.92 -4.56 2.65
CA CYS A 79 2.15 -4.88 1.93
C CYS A 79 2.85 -6.10 2.55
N TRP A 80 2.96 -6.15 3.88
CA TRP A 80 3.52 -7.29 4.59
C TRP A 80 2.72 -8.58 4.36
N LEU A 81 1.38 -8.51 4.39
CA LEU A 81 0.51 -9.63 4.05
C LEU A 81 0.68 -10.08 2.59
N GLY A 82 0.78 -9.13 1.65
CA GLY A 82 1.06 -9.42 0.24
C GLY A 82 2.37 -10.19 0.06
N PHE A 83 3.41 -9.80 0.80
CA PHE A 83 4.68 -10.51 0.82
C PHE A 83 4.59 -11.91 1.46
N ARG A 84 3.81 -12.07 2.53
CA ARG A 84 3.56 -13.38 3.15
C ARG A 84 2.81 -14.32 2.21
N CYS A 85 1.82 -13.82 1.48
CA CYS A 85 1.12 -14.58 0.45
C CYS A 85 2.11 -14.99 -0.67
N TRP A 86 2.97 -14.08 -1.11
CA TRP A 86 3.98 -14.39 -2.12
C TRP A 86 4.86 -15.58 -1.72
N ASP A 87 5.34 -15.59 -0.48
CA ASP A 87 6.18 -16.67 0.05
C ASP A 87 5.41 -17.98 0.19
N ARG A 88 4.18 -17.92 0.72
CA ARG A 88 3.34 -19.10 0.95
C ARG A 88 2.96 -19.82 -0.34
N PHE A 89 2.71 -19.08 -1.41
CA PHE A 89 2.37 -19.66 -2.71
C PHE A 89 3.60 -20.03 -3.56
N GLY A 90 4.82 -19.79 -3.06
CA GLY A 90 6.06 -20.12 -3.78
C GLY A 90 6.11 -19.49 -5.17
N LEU A 91 5.59 -18.26 -5.30
CA LEU A 91 5.47 -17.58 -6.59
C LEU A 91 6.85 -17.31 -7.22
N ASP A 92 7.88 -17.14 -6.40
CA ASP A 92 9.28 -17.07 -6.82
C ASP A 92 9.69 -18.25 -7.72
N ARG A 93 9.34 -19.48 -7.34
CA ARG A 93 9.66 -20.70 -8.10
C ARG A 93 8.82 -20.81 -9.37
N ARG A 94 7.56 -20.38 -9.33
CA ARG A 94 6.65 -20.40 -10.50
C ARG A 94 7.12 -19.43 -11.58
N PHE A 95 7.50 -18.21 -11.21
CA PHE A 95 8.02 -17.22 -12.15
C PHE A 95 9.42 -17.59 -12.67
N ALA A 96 10.31 -18.12 -11.81
CA ALA A 96 11.61 -18.61 -12.24
C ALA A 96 11.52 -19.83 -13.19
N GLY A 97 10.52 -20.69 -13.01
CA GLY A 97 10.24 -21.80 -13.93
C GLY A 97 9.74 -21.35 -15.31
N TRP A 98 8.99 -20.24 -15.35
CA TRP A 98 8.47 -19.67 -16.60
C TRP A 98 9.57 -19.07 -17.48
N SER A 99 10.58 -18.42 -16.87
CA SER A 99 11.73 -17.88 -17.62
C SER A 99 12.61 -18.98 -18.22
N ARG A 100 12.69 -20.16 -17.59
CA ARG A 100 13.43 -21.32 -18.12
C ARG A 100 12.69 -22.09 -19.21
N ARG A 101 11.36 -22.12 -19.20
CA ARG A 101 10.56 -22.81 -20.24
C ARG A 101 10.46 -22.07 -21.58
N ARG A 102 10.85 -20.79 -21.63
CA ARG A 102 10.81 -19.96 -22.84
C ARG A 102 12.19 -19.71 -23.47
N ARG A 103 13.23 -20.38 -23.00
CA ARG A 103 14.53 -20.50 -23.68
C ARG A 103 14.63 -21.90 -24.27
#